data_AF-A0A3L7Q1Q2-F1
#
_entry.id   AF-A0A3L7Q1Q2-F1
#
_cell.length_a   1.000
_cell.length_b   1.000
_cell.length_c   1.000
_cell.angle_alpha   90.00
_cell.angle_beta   90.00
_cell.angle_gamma   90.00
#
_symmetry.space_group_name_H-M   'P 1'
#
loop_
_entity.id
_entity.type
_entity.pdbx_description
1 polymer ?
#
loop_
_entity_poly.entity_id
_entity_poly.type
_entity_poly.pdbx_seq_one_letter_code
_entity_poly.pdbx_strand_id
1 'polypeptide(L)' 'AGKVGRNDPCPCGSGKKFKNCCGRSSNVTNG' A
#
# COMPACT_ATOMS: atom_id res chain seq x y z
N ALA A 1 -17.99 -3.56 -2.44
CA ALA A 1 -16.76 -3.91 -1.70
C ALA A 1 -15.78 -2.76 -1.82
N GLY A 2 -15.51 -2.05 -0.72
CA GLY A 2 -14.73 -0.80 -0.73
C GLY A 2 -13.30 -1.03 -1.20
N LYS A 3 -12.83 -0.20 -2.14
CA LYS A 3 -11.40 -0.19 -2.48
C LYS A 3 -10.65 0.46 -1.34
N VAL A 4 -9.67 -0.22 -0.76
CA VAL A 4 -8.82 0.36 0.28
C VAL A 4 -8.04 1.53 -0.32
N GLY A 5 -8.13 2.70 0.31
CA GLY A 5 -7.43 3.88 -0.15
C GLY A 5 -5.93 3.75 0.06
N ARG A 6 -5.14 4.39 -0.79
CA ARG A 6 -3.66 4.36 -0.70
C ARG A 6 -3.13 4.86 0.65
N ASN A 7 -3.83 5.78 1.32
CA ASN A 7 -3.41 6.32 2.61
C ASN A 7 -3.97 5.57 3.83
N ASP A 8 -4.92 4.65 3.64
CA ASP A 8 -5.52 3.88 4.73
C ASP A 8 -4.50 2.95 5.40
N PRO A 9 -4.72 2.55 6.67
CA PRO A 9 -3.94 1.51 7.30
C PRO A 9 -4.01 0.21 6.48
N CYS A 10 -2.89 -0.49 6.36
CA CYS A 10 -2.82 -1.70 5.57
C CYS A 10 -3.53 -2.86 6.28
N PRO A 11 -4.47 -3.56 5.63
CA PRO A 11 -5.26 -4.63 6.27
C PRO A 11 -4.44 -5.86 6.67
N CYS A 12 -3.16 -5.94 6.30
CA CYS A 12 -2.24 -7.00 6.72
C CYS A 12 -1.72 -6.86 8.16
N GLY A 13 -2.12 -5.82 8.89
CA GLY A 13 -1.72 -5.62 10.30
C GLY A 13 -0.29 -5.09 10.50
N SER A 14 0.39 -4.66 9.43
CA SER A 14 1.77 -4.16 9.53
C SER A 14 1.92 -2.78 10.21
N GLY A 15 0.82 -2.09 10.49
CA GLY A 15 0.81 -0.71 10.98
C GLY A 15 1.21 0.35 9.93
N LYS A 16 1.58 -0.05 8.71
CA LYS A 16 1.95 0.86 7.61
C LYS A 16 0.71 1.30 6.83
N LYS A 17 0.80 2.45 6.14
CA LYS A 17 -0.20 2.86 5.13
C LYS A 17 -0.18 1.89 3.96
N PHE A 18 -1.34 1.61 3.37
CA PHE A 18 -1.51 0.66 2.26
C PHE A 18 -0.52 0.93 1.12
N LYS A 19 -0.36 2.20 0.69
CA LYS A 19 0.59 2.60 -0.37
C LYS A 19 2.06 2.33 -0.07
N ASN A 20 2.42 2.15 1.19
CA ASN A 20 3.79 1.89 1.64
C ASN A 20 3.99 0.41 2.05
N CYS A 21 2.96 -0.43 1.88
CA CYS A 21 2.96 -1.85 2.23
C CYS A 21 2.41 -2.67 1.05
N CYS A 22 1.26 -3.35 1.19
CA CYS A 22 0.70 -4.21 0.13
C CYS A 22 0.29 -3.44 -1.14
N GLY A 23 -0.05 -2.15 -1.02
CA GLY A 23 -0.38 -1.26 -2.13
C GLY A 23 0.83 -0.47 -2.65
N ARG A 24 2.06 -0.89 -2.32
CA ARG A 24 3.27 -0.31 -2.87
C ARG A 24 3.38 -0.74 -4.33
N SER A 25 2.87 0.10 -5.22
CA SER A 25 3.16 0.00 -6.65
C SER A 25 4.66 0.27 -6.79
N SER A 26 5.45 -0.80 -6.84
CA SER A 26 6.88 -0.77 -7.11
C SER A 26 7.12 -0.30 -8.54
N ASN A 27 6.81 0.96 -8.84
CA ASN A 27 7.33 1.64 -10.01
C ASN A 27 8.72 2.17 -9.66
N VAL A 28 9.61 1.24 -9.28
CA VAL A 28 11.04 1.46 -9.32
C VAL A 28 11.42 0.89 -10.70
N THR A 29 11.39 1.75 -11.71
CA THR A 29 12.16 1.48 -12.92
C THR A 29 13.60 1.37 -12.45
N ASN A 30 14.24 0.22 -12.67
CA ASN A 30 15.69 0.13 -12.55
C ASN A 30 16.30 1.17 -13.49
N GLY A 31 17.04 2.12 -12.92
CA GLY A 31 17.71 3.23 -13.59
C GLY A 31 18.35 4.13 -12.54
#